data_AF-A0A950H772-F1
#
_entry.id   AF-A0A950H772-F1
#
_cell.length_a   1.000
_cell.length_b   1.000
_cell.length_c   1.000
_cell.angle_alpha   90.00
_cell.angle_beta   90.00
_cell.angle_gamma   90.00
#
_symmetry.space_group_name_H-M   'P 1'
#
loop_
_entity.id
_entity.type
_entity.pdbx_description
1 polymer ?
#
loop_
_entity_poly.entity_id
_entity_poly.type
_entity_poly.pdbx_seq_one_letter_code
_entity_poly.pdbx_strand_id
1 'polypeptide(L)'
;MQVTGMLHGARMLQFVGFPTPDVLGPGASESDIRAMLAKHGLIFIKPVFKGGVGKKGKAGLIGKARDLRTALAEKERLYFAEHHVGNTVSKSNGVTFEAGVPAEFEVYFSITDSTHFRA
;
A
#
# COMPACT_ATOMS: atom_id res chain seq x y z
N MET A 1 -14.03 -13.34 1.63
CA MET A 1 -13.64 -11.92 1.81
C MET A 1 -12.15 -11.79 1.50
N GLN A 2 -11.75 -10.83 0.67
CA GLN A 2 -10.32 -10.59 0.35
C GLN A 2 -9.84 -9.35 1.12
N VAL A 3 -8.86 -9.52 2.00
CA VAL A 3 -8.18 -8.41 2.70
C VAL A 3 -7.00 -7.98 1.85
N THR A 4 -6.91 -6.70 1.49
CA THR A 4 -5.96 -6.24 0.47
C THR A 4 -5.12 -5.07 0.95
N GLY A 5 -3.81 -5.16 0.69
CA GLY A 5 -2.83 -4.12 1.01
C GLY A 5 -2.64 -3.87 2.51
N MET A 6 -1.71 -2.98 2.82
CA MET A 6 -1.31 -2.72 4.21
C MET A 6 -2.35 -1.87 4.98
N LEU A 7 -3.26 -1.17 4.30
CA LEU A 7 -4.34 -0.42 4.96
C LEU A 7 -5.16 -1.29 5.92
N HIS A 8 -5.45 -2.52 5.49
CA HIS A 8 -6.19 -3.49 6.29
C HIS A 8 -5.27 -4.58 6.87
N GLY A 9 -4.29 -5.04 6.09
CA GLY A 9 -3.36 -6.09 6.50
C GLY A 9 -2.51 -5.71 7.71
N ALA A 10 -2.12 -4.43 7.85
CA ALA A 10 -1.28 -4.00 8.97
C ALA A 10 -1.92 -4.28 10.33
N ARG A 11 -3.24 -4.05 10.47
CA ARG A 11 -3.96 -4.28 11.73
C ARG A 11 -3.95 -5.76 12.13
N MET A 12 -4.10 -6.65 11.16
CA MET A 12 -4.08 -8.10 11.40
C MET A 12 -2.69 -8.59 11.83
N LEU A 13 -1.65 -8.10 11.15
CA LEU A 13 -0.27 -8.42 11.47
C LEU A 13 0.12 -7.90 12.86
N GLN A 14 -0.25 -6.66 13.18
CA GLN A 14 -0.02 -6.07 14.49
C GLN A 14 -0.75 -6.81 15.62
N PHE A 15 -1.97 -7.31 15.35
CA PHE A 15 -2.73 -8.09 16.33
C PHE A 15 -1.98 -9.34 16.81
N VAL A 16 -1.19 -9.97 15.93
CA VAL A 16 -0.35 -11.14 16.25
C VAL A 16 1.11 -10.78 16.56
N GLY A 17 1.41 -9.49 16.78
CA GLY A 17 2.75 -9.01 17.11
C GLY A 17 3.73 -9.02 15.93
N PHE A 18 3.26 -9.18 14.69
CA PHE A 18 4.12 -9.13 13.52
C PHE A 18 4.42 -7.66 13.15
N PRO A 19 5.69 -7.29 12.94
CA PRO A 19 6.07 -5.90 12.66
C PRO A 19 5.55 -5.42 11.30
N THR A 20 5.09 -4.18 11.25
CA THR A 20 4.59 -3.56 10.03
C THR A 20 5.12 -2.13 9.92
N PRO A 21 5.35 -1.60 8.70
CA PRO A 21 5.58 -0.17 8.53
C PRO A 21 4.38 0.64 9.02
N ASP A 22 4.61 1.91 9.36
CA ASP A 22 3.53 2.85 9.60
C ASP A 22 2.72 3.05 8.31
N VAL A 23 1.39 3.09 8.44
CA VAL A 23 0.45 3.25 7.31
C VAL A 23 -0.57 4.31 7.65
N LEU A 24 -0.74 5.28 6.76
CA LEU A 24 -1.86 6.22 6.77
C LEU A 24 -2.85 5.87 5.65
N GLY A 25 -4.13 6.01 5.93
CA GLY A 25 -5.20 5.77 4.96
C GLY A 25 -5.52 7.00 4.09
N PRO A 26 -6.55 6.89 3.22
CA PRO A 26 -6.93 7.96 2.30
C PRO A 26 -7.31 9.29 2.95
N GLY A 27 -7.79 9.23 4.21
CA GLY A 27 -8.18 10.40 5.00
C GLY A 27 -7.04 11.12 5.72
N ALA A 28 -5.78 10.75 5.46
CA ALA A 28 -4.63 11.41 6.09
C ALA A 28 -4.60 12.91 5.80
N SER A 29 -4.45 13.70 6.87
CA SER A 29 -4.24 15.15 6.80
C SER A 29 -2.80 15.48 6.36
N GLU A 30 -2.56 16.72 5.93
CA GLU A 30 -1.20 17.17 5.64
C GLU A 30 -0.28 17.09 6.86
N SER A 31 -0.80 17.35 8.06
CA SER A 31 -0.05 17.20 9.30
C SER A 31 0.38 15.75 9.53
N ASP A 32 -0.50 14.77 9.27
CA ASP A 32 -0.15 13.35 9.42
C ASP A 32 0.96 12.97 8.44
N ILE A 33 0.87 13.44 7.19
CA ILE A 33 1.86 13.16 6.15
C ILE A 33 3.20 13.80 6.51
N ARG A 34 3.21 15.05 7.01
CA ARG A 34 4.43 15.72 7.49
C ARG A 34 5.06 14.97 8.66
N ALA A 35 4.26 14.51 9.62
CA ALA A 35 4.75 13.74 10.76
C ALA A 35 5.38 12.41 10.31
N MET A 36 4.76 11.71 9.35
CA MET A 36 5.31 10.48 8.79
C MET A 36 6.62 10.73 8.02
N LEU A 37 6.68 11.79 7.22
CA LEU A 37 7.90 12.20 6.52
C LEU A 37 9.03 12.56 7.48
N ALA A 38 8.72 13.30 8.55
CA ALA A 38 9.71 13.65 9.58
C ALA A 38 10.25 12.40 10.30
N LYS A 39 9.39 11.41 10.56
CA LYS A 39 9.78 10.16 11.24
C LYS A 39 10.62 9.23 10.35
N HIS A 40 10.28 9.10 9.07
CA HIS A 40 10.84 8.04 8.20
C HIS A 40 11.75 8.56 7.09
N GLY A 41 11.72 9.86 6.77
CA GLY A 41 12.50 10.48 5.69
C GLY A 41 12.12 10.08 4.27
N LEU A 42 11.35 9.00 4.12
CA LEU A 42 10.83 8.48 2.87
C LEU A 42 9.45 7.86 3.09
N ILE A 43 8.51 8.14 2.21
CA ILE A 43 7.22 7.46 2.15
C ILE A 43 6.89 6.99 0.74
N PHE A 44 6.08 5.96 0.66
CA PHE A 44 5.47 5.46 -0.57
C PHE A 44 3.98 5.80 -0.61
N ILE A 45 3.50 6.22 -1.78
CA ILE A 45 2.10 6.53 -2.03
C ILE A 45 1.55 5.43 -2.94
N LYS A 46 0.52 4.71 -2.50
CA LYS A 46 -0.02 3.57 -3.26
C LYS A 46 -1.53 3.69 -3.44
N PRO A 47 -2.08 3.50 -4.65
CA PRO A 47 -3.51 3.55 -4.89
C PRO A 47 -4.24 2.36 -4.27
N VAL A 48 -5.39 2.67 -3.69
CA VAL A 48 -6.31 1.70 -3.10
C VAL A 48 -7.31 1.26 -4.16
N PHE A 49 -7.24 -0.02 -4.54
CA PHE A 49 -8.19 -0.67 -5.45
C PHE A 49 -9.06 -1.65 -4.68
N LYS A 50 -10.34 -1.70 -5.01
CA LYS A 50 -11.25 -2.76 -4.53
C LYS A 50 -10.94 -4.07 -5.26
N GLY A 51 -11.05 -5.22 -4.58
CA GLY A 51 -11.01 -6.54 -5.22
C GLY A 51 -9.64 -7.21 -5.41
N GLY A 52 -8.58 -6.77 -4.73
CA GLY A 52 -7.32 -7.54 -4.69
C GLY A 52 -6.46 -7.40 -5.95
N VAL A 53 -6.42 -6.20 -6.51
CA VAL A 53 -5.69 -5.88 -7.74
C VAL A 53 -4.16 -5.92 -7.52
N GLY A 54 -3.47 -6.82 -8.24
CA GLY A 54 -2.02 -6.98 -8.22
C GLY A 54 -1.27 -6.09 -9.24
N LYS A 55 0.02 -6.35 -9.47
CA LYS A 55 0.88 -5.75 -10.53
C LYS A 55 1.00 -4.20 -10.56
N LYS A 56 0.59 -3.51 -9.50
CA LYS A 56 0.62 -2.03 -9.40
C LYS A 56 2.00 -1.42 -9.66
N GLY A 57 3.06 -2.01 -9.10
CA GLY A 57 4.43 -1.50 -9.27
C GLY A 57 4.90 -1.50 -10.72
N LYS A 58 4.64 -2.58 -11.46
CA LYS A 58 4.99 -2.69 -12.89
C LYS A 58 4.21 -1.72 -13.78
N ALA A 59 3.06 -1.23 -13.30
CA ALA A 59 2.24 -0.25 -14.01
C ALA A 59 2.57 1.20 -13.65
N GLY A 60 3.65 1.47 -12.90
CA GLY A 60 4.00 2.84 -12.48
C GLY A 60 3.01 3.45 -11.48
N LEU A 61 2.23 2.60 -10.81
CA LEU A 61 1.20 2.99 -9.83
C LEU A 61 1.74 2.98 -8.39
N ILE A 62 3.00 3.38 -8.22
CA ILE A 62 3.61 3.60 -6.91
C ILE A 62 4.32 4.96 -6.96
N GLY A 63 3.92 5.85 -6.06
CA GLY A 63 4.57 7.13 -5.82
C GLY A 63 5.62 7.03 -4.72
N LYS A 64 6.61 7.91 -4.78
CA LYS A 64 7.70 8.00 -3.81
C LYS A 64 7.92 9.47 -3.46
N ALA A 65 7.96 9.80 -2.17
CA ALA A 65 8.13 11.18 -1.72
C ALA A 65 9.06 11.28 -0.52
N ARG A 66 9.86 12.36 -0.49
CA ARG A 66 10.68 12.78 0.66
C ARG A 66 10.24 14.13 1.24
N ASP A 67 9.25 14.77 0.62
CA ASP A 67 8.67 16.04 1.03
C ASP A 67 7.17 16.03 0.77
N LEU A 68 6.47 16.98 1.42
CA LEU A 68 5.01 17.03 1.33
C LEU A 68 4.53 17.38 -0.08
N ARG A 69 5.24 18.26 -0.80
CA ARG A 69 4.80 18.72 -2.13
C ARG A 69 4.74 17.55 -3.09
N THR A 70 5.79 16.72 -3.13
CA THR A 70 5.81 15.50 -3.93
C THR A 70 4.77 14.49 -3.45
N ALA A 71 4.56 14.34 -2.14
CA ALA A 71 3.54 13.43 -1.61
C ALA A 71 2.12 13.81 -2.05
N LEU A 72 1.79 15.11 -2.06
CA LEU A 72 0.49 15.61 -2.51
C LEU A 72 0.31 15.48 -4.03
N ALA A 73 1.35 15.75 -4.82
CA ALA A 73 1.31 15.54 -6.26
C ALA A 73 1.08 14.05 -6.62
N GLU A 74 1.76 13.14 -5.92
CA GLU A 74 1.54 11.70 -6.10
C GLU A 74 0.16 11.25 -5.59
N LYS A 75 -0.35 11.85 -4.50
CA LYS A 75 -1.74 11.61 -4.04
C LYS A 75 -2.72 11.94 -5.16
N GLU A 76 -2.61 13.12 -5.77
CA GLU A 76 -3.50 13.57 -6.85
C GLU A 76 -3.42 12.64 -8.07
N ARG A 77 -2.20 12.36 -8.55
CA ARG A 77 -1.94 11.48 -9.69
C ARG A 77 -2.53 10.08 -9.49
N LEU A 78 -2.47 9.56 -8.26
CA LEU A 78 -2.83 8.18 -7.95
C LEU A 78 -4.26 8.02 -7.41
N TYR A 79 -4.94 9.08 -6.98
CA TYR A 79 -6.22 8.97 -6.26
C TYR A 79 -7.32 8.26 -7.06
N PHE A 80 -7.38 8.56 -8.36
CA PHE A 80 -8.34 8.00 -9.32
C PHE A 80 -7.66 7.26 -10.47
N ALA A 81 -6.40 6.87 -10.28
CA ALA A 81 -5.67 6.09 -11.27
C ALA A 81 -6.41 4.80 -11.61
N GLU A 82 -6.38 4.45 -12.89
CA GLU A 82 -6.93 3.21 -13.40
C GLU A 82 -5.82 2.19 -13.61
N HIS A 83 -6.14 0.92 -13.35
CA HIS A 83 -5.27 -0.21 -13.60
C HIS A 83 -5.97 -1.19 -14.53
N HIS A 84 -5.36 -1.41 -15.70
CA HIS A 84 -5.89 -2.23 -16.77
C HIS A 84 -5.09 -3.53 -16.83
N VAL A 85 -5.74 -4.68 -16.55
CA VAL A 85 -5.12 -6.01 -16.61
C VAL A 85 -6.02 -6.96 -17.39
N GLY A 86 -5.59 -7.31 -18.59
CA GLY A 86 -6.43 -8.06 -19.52
C GLY A 86 -7.72 -7.30 -19.79
N ASN A 87 -8.87 -7.95 -19.55
CA ASN A 87 -10.19 -7.35 -19.76
C ASN A 87 -10.74 -6.66 -18.51
N THR A 88 -9.96 -6.55 -17.43
CA THR A 88 -10.40 -5.95 -16.17
C THR A 88 -9.83 -4.55 -16.03
N VAL A 89 -10.71 -3.57 -15.82
CA VAL A 89 -10.35 -2.20 -15.44
C VAL A 89 -10.73 -1.99 -13.99
N SER A 90 -9.76 -1.58 -13.19
CA SER A 90 -9.97 -1.22 -11.78
C SER A 90 -9.64 0.24 -11.58
N LYS A 91 -10.55 0.99 -10.95
CA LYS A 91 -10.31 2.39 -10.60
C LYS A 91 -10.04 2.52 -9.11
N SER A 92 -9.02 3.29 -8.77
CA SER A 92 -8.72 3.62 -7.38
C SER A 92 -9.70 4.67 -6.85
N ASN A 93 -9.90 4.67 -5.54
CA ASN A 93 -10.68 5.68 -4.84
C ASN A 93 -9.95 6.05 -3.54
N GLY A 94 -8.75 6.59 -3.71
CA GLY A 94 -7.86 6.96 -2.62
C GLY A 94 -6.49 6.30 -2.66
N VAL A 95 -5.64 6.73 -1.75
CA VAL A 95 -4.25 6.26 -1.63
C VAL A 95 -3.92 5.91 -0.17
N THR A 96 -2.93 5.04 0.02
CA THR A 96 -2.22 4.89 1.29
C THR A 96 -0.90 5.65 1.24
N PHE A 97 -0.43 6.07 2.42
CA PHE A 97 0.95 6.50 2.65
C PHE A 97 1.60 5.45 3.52
N GLU A 98 2.71 4.87 3.07
CA GLU A 98 3.42 3.80 3.76
C GLU A 98 4.86 4.24 4.02
N ALA A 99 5.34 4.01 5.24
CA ALA A 99 6.71 4.33 5.61
C ALA A 99 7.72 3.58 4.72
N GLY A 100 8.74 4.30 4.26
CA GLY A 100 9.86 3.72 3.54
C GLY A 100 10.81 3.01 4.52
N VAL A 101 10.86 1.70 4.45
CA VAL A 101 11.77 0.87 5.26
C VAL A 101 12.97 0.48 4.40
N PRO A 102 14.22 0.78 4.82
CA PRO A 102 15.40 0.25 4.17
C PRO A 102 15.40 -1.28 4.22
N ALA A 103 15.59 -1.92 3.08
CA ALA A 103 15.64 -3.37 2.98
C ALA A 103 16.86 -3.78 2.14
N GLU A 104 17.67 -4.68 2.69
CA GLU A 104 18.77 -5.33 1.97
C GLU A 104 18.26 -6.57 1.21
N PHE A 105 17.29 -7.26 1.81
CA PHE A 105 16.68 -8.46 1.26
C PHE A 105 15.16 -8.34 1.21
N GLU A 106 14.57 -8.88 0.15
CA GLU A 106 13.14 -9.07 0.04
C GLU A 106 12.84 -10.57 0.09
N VAL A 107 11.95 -10.98 0.98
CA VAL A 107 11.59 -12.40 1.19
C VAL A 107 10.10 -12.59 0.92
N TYR A 108 9.76 -13.67 0.21
CA TYR A 108 8.37 -14.09 0.02
C TYR A 108 7.95 -15.06 1.13
N PHE A 109 6.78 -14.82 1.72
CA PHE A 109 6.17 -15.70 2.71
C PHE A 109 4.66 -15.81 2.46
N SER A 110 4.11 -17.02 2.58
CA SER A 110 2.68 -17.27 2.51
C SER A 110 2.29 -18.50 3.33
N ILE A 111 1.06 -18.48 3.85
CA ILE A 111 0.41 -19.60 4.53
C ILE A 111 -0.90 -19.86 3.80
N THR A 112 -1.14 -21.10 3.40
CA THR A 112 -2.40 -21.52 2.76
C THR A 112 -2.70 -22.97 3.11
N ASP A 113 -3.97 -23.34 3.16
CA ASP A 113 -4.37 -24.75 3.21
C ASP A 113 -3.93 -25.46 1.93
N SER A 114 -3.39 -26.67 2.10
CA SER A 114 -3.09 -27.57 0.98
C SER A 114 -4.29 -28.47 0.72
N THR A 115 -4.72 -28.55 -0.54
CA THR A 115 -5.82 -29.42 -0.97
C THR A 115 -5.48 -30.90 -0.84
N HIS A 116 -4.21 -31.28 -0.75
CA HIS A 116 -3.81 -32.67 -0.51
C HIS A 116 -4.30 -33.23 0.84
N PHE A 117 -4.56 -32.36 1.81
CA PHE A 117 -5.00 -32.74 3.16
C PHE A 117 -6.44 -32.30 3.47
N ARG A 118 -7.17 -31.79 2.47
CA ARG A 118 -8.61 -31.52 2.61
C ARG A 118 -9.37 -32.83 2.33
N ALA A 119 -10.08 -33.32 3.35
CA ALA A 119 -11.07 -34.38 3.23
C ALA A 119 -12.26 -33.92 2.36
#